data_AF-A0A357AZ39-F1
#
_entry.id   AF-A0A357AZ39-F1
#
_cell.length_a   1.000
_cell.length_b   1.000
_cell.length_c   1.000
_cell.angle_alpha   90.00
_cell.angle_beta   90.00
_cell.angle_gamma   90.00
#
_symmetry.space_group_name_H-M   'P 1'
#
loop_
_entity.id
_entity.type
_entity.pdbx_description
1 polymer ?
#
loop_
_entity_poly.entity_id
_entity_poly.type
_entity_poly.pdbx_seq_one_letter_code
_entity_poly.pdbx_strand_id
1 'polypeptide(L)' 'MDISVTKQAAQAALALMLGVALGLVYDFVKAFRLRLRSGFWTAFLDALYCALSALSLFIFGLAPGEGQLRLFMLI' A
#
# COMPACT_ATOMS: atom_id res chain seq x y z
N MET A 1 -10.89 -23.20 -12.13
CA MET A 1 -11.18 -21.75 -12.18
C MET A 1 -10.38 -21.18 -13.33
N ASP A 2 -10.97 -20.99 -14.51
CA ASP A 2 -10.31 -20.32 -15.62
C ASP A 2 -10.32 -18.82 -15.37
N ILE A 3 -9.28 -18.34 -14.70
CA ILE A 3 -9.06 -16.91 -14.52
C ILE A 3 -8.44 -16.39 -15.82
N SER A 4 -9.15 -15.50 -16.51
CA SER A 4 -8.67 -14.88 -17.74
C SER A 4 -7.29 -14.23 -17.51
N VAL A 5 -6.32 -14.56 -18.37
CA VAL A 5 -4.95 -14.01 -18.36
C VAL A 5 -4.98 -12.48 -18.36
N THR A 6 -5.94 -11.86 -19.05
CA THR A 6 -6.12 -10.40 -19.07
C THR A 6 -6.46 -9.84 -17.69
N LYS A 7 -7.28 -10.54 -16.90
CA LYS A 7 -7.60 -10.12 -15.52
C LYS A 7 -6.39 -10.22 -14.60
N GLN A 8 -5.59 -11.28 -14.75
CA GLN A 8 -4.35 -11.44 -13.98
C GLN A 8 -3.32 -10.35 -14.33
N ALA A 9 -3.16 -10.04 -15.63
CA ALA A 9 -2.26 -8.99 -16.09
C ALA A 9 -2.71 -7.60 -15.59
N ALA A 10 -4.00 -7.31 -15.60
CA ALA A 10 -4.54 -6.07 -15.05
C ALA A 10 -4.29 -5.96 -13.54
N GLN A 11 -4.51 -7.05 -12.79
CA GLN A 11 -4.25 -7.08 -11.34
C GLN A 11 -2.75 -6.91 -11.03
N ALA A 12 -1.87 -7.51 -11.82
CA ALA A 12 -0.42 -7.32 -11.70
C ALA A 12 -0.02 -5.87 -11.98
N ALA A 13 -0.58 -5.25 -13.03
CA ALA A 13 -0.33 -3.84 -13.33
C ALA A 13 -0.78 -2.92 -12.19
N LEU A 14 -1.96 -3.16 -11.61
CA LEU A 14 -2.45 -2.41 -10.46
C LEU A 14 -1.57 -2.59 -9.22
N ALA A 15 -1.06 -3.80 -8.97
CA ALA A 15 -0.13 -4.07 -7.87
C ALA A 15 1.19 -3.29 -8.05
N LEU A 16 1.72 -3.25 -9.28
CA LEU A 16 2.91 -2.44 -9.60
C LEU A 16 2.65 -0.95 -9.40
N MET A 17 1.51 -0.43 -9.89
CA MET A 17 1.14 0.98 -9.69
C MET A 17 1.00 1.33 -8.21
N LEU A 18 0.41 0.44 -7.40
CA LEU A 18 0.32 0.62 -5.95
C LEU A 18 1.71 0.71 -5.31
N GLY A 19 2.62 -0.20 -5.67
CA GLY A 19 3.99 -0.19 -5.19
C GLY A 19 4.73 1.11 -5.55
N VAL A 20 4.60 1.58 -6.80
CA VAL A 20 5.16 2.87 -7.24
C VAL A 20 4.58 4.04 -6.44
N ALA A 21 3.26 4.07 -6.24
CA ALA A 21 2.61 5.13 -5.47
C ALA A 21 3.11 5.16 -4.02
N LEU A 22 3.21 4.01 -3.35
CA LEU A 22 3.75 3.92 -1.99
C LEU A 22 5.21 4.38 -1.94
N GLY A 23 6.03 3.98 -2.91
CA GLY A 23 7.43 4.43 -3.03
C GLY A 23 7.57 5.95 -3.16
N LEU A 24 6.74 6.59 -3.99
CA LEU A 24 6.73 8.05 -4.15
C LEU A 24 6.32 8.77 -2.86
N VAL A 25 5.31 8.25 -2.15
CA VAL A 25 4.89 8.78 -0.84
C VAL A 25 6.04 8.64 0.17
N TYR A 26 6.73 7.51 0.19
CA TYR A 26 7.89 7.31 1.05
C TYR A 26 9.00 8.31 0.76
N ASP A 27 9.36 8.51 -0.50
CA ASP A 27 10.40 9.45 -0.89
C ASP A 27 10.05 10.90 -0.50
N PHE A 28 8.79 11.28 -0.62
CA PHE A 28 8.31 12.58 -0.14
C PHE A 28 8.46 12.74 1.37
N VAL A 29 8.02 11.73 2.13
CA VAL A 29 8.15 11.70 3.59
C VAL A 29 9.63 11.74 4.00
N LYS A 30 10.50 11.00 3.30
CA LYS A 30 11.95 10.99 3.50
C LYS A 30 12.56 12.37 3.26
N ALA A 31 12.21 13.04 2.16
CA ALA A 31 12.67 14.39 1.87
C ALA A 31 12.28 15.39 2.98
N PHE A 32 11.07 15.25 3.52
CA PHE A 32 10.59 16.10 4.62
C PHE A 32 11.30 15.81 5.95
N ARG A 33 11.58 14.54 6.27
CA ARG A 33 12.38 14.15 7.46
C ARG A 33 13.78 14.74 7.44
N LEU A 34 14.45 14.63 6.29
CA LEU A 34 15.80 15.18 6.10
C LEU A 34 15.82 16.70 6.36
N ARG A 35 14.72 17.39 6.08
CA ARG A 35 14.60 18.84 6.27
C ARG A 35 14.21 19.26 7.67
N LEU A 36 13.31 18.53 8.34
CA LEU A 36 12.78 18.92 9.65
C LEU A 36 13.74 18.66 10.82
N ARG A 37 14.64 17.67 10.74
CA ARG A 37 15.59 17.29 11.82
C ARG A 37 14.96 17.10 13.22
N SER A 38 13.64 16.97 13.31
CA SER A 38 12.88 16.79 14.56
C SER A 38 12.45 15.33 14.71
N GLY A 39 12.89 14.69 15.80
CA GLY A 39 12.62 13.27 16.06
C GLY A 39 11.12 12.96 16.23
N PHE A 40 10.36 13.84 16.87
CA PHE A 40 8.92 13.66 17.06
C PHE A 40 8.15 13.65 15.73
N TRP A 41 8.37 14.65 14.88
CA TRP A 41 7.73 14.73 13.56
C TRP A 41 8.15 13.57 12.65
N THR A 42 9.40 13.14 12.76
CA THR A 42 9.90 11.97 12.03
C THR A 42 9.15 10.70 12.42
N ALA A 43 9.00 10.44 13.72
CA ALA A 43 8.27 9.28 14.24
C ALA A 43 6.79 9.32 13.87
N PHE A 44 6.14 10.49 13.96
CA PHE A 44 4.74 10.65 13.56
C PHE A 44 4.53 10.35 12.07
N LEU A 45 5.40 10.86 11.20
CA LEU A 45 5.34 10.60 9.76
C LEU A 45 5.64 9.14 9.40
N ASP A 46 6.52 8.47 10.16
CA ASP A 46 6.75 7.02 10.02
C ASP A 46 5.51 6.22 10.37
N ALA A 47 4.89 6.50 11.51
CA ALA A 47 3.67 5.82 11.94
C ALA A 47 2.52 6.05 10.94
N LEU A 48 2.36 7.29 10.46
CA LEU A 48 1.34 7.62 9.46
C LEU A 48 1.59 6.90 8.13
N TYR A 49 2.83 6.89 7.64
CA TYR A 49 3.19 6.17 6.42
C TYR A 49 2.95 4.66 6.55
N CYS A 50 3.33 4.08 7.69
CA CYS A 50 3.11 2.67 7.99
C CYS A 50 1.61 2.33 7.99
N ALA A 51 0.79 3.12 8.68
CA ALA A 51 -0.66 2.93 8.73
C ALA A 51 -1.32 3.04 7.35
N LEU A 52 -0.94 4.05 6.56
CA LEU A 52 -1.44 4.22 5.19
C LEU A 52 -1.02 3.08 4.27
N SER A 53 0.21 2.59 4.39
CA SER A 53 0.71 1.47 3.61
C SER A 53 -0.04 0.19 3.95
N ALA A 54 -0.21 -0.11 5.24
CA ALA A 54 -0.97 -1.26 5.71
C ALA A 54 -2.43 -1.21 5.25
N LEU A 55 -3.09 -0.06 5.39
CA LEU A 55 -4.46 0.14 4.92
C LEU A 55 -4.58 -0.03 3.40
N SER A 56 -3.62 0.51 2.64
CA SER A 56 -3.63 0.41 1.17
C SER A 56 -3.46 -1.03 0.72
N LEU A 57 -2.53 -1.78 1.33
CA LEU A 57 -2.34 -3.20 1.06
C LEU A 57 -3.57 -4.03 1.47
N PHE A 58 -4.21 -3.68 2.58
CA PHE A 58 -5.43 -4.33 3.05
C PHE A 58 -6.60 -4.12 2.07
N ILE A 59 -6.85 -2.89 1.64
CA ILE A 59 -7.88 -2.58 0.63
C ILE A 59 -7.55 -3.23 -0.71
N PHE A 60 -6.28 -3.22 -1.12
CA PHE A 60 -5.85 -3.88 -2.34
C PHE A 60 -6.03 -5.40 -2.28
N GLY A 61 -5.75 -6.03 -1.13
CA GLY A 61 -5.98 -7.45 -0.89
C GLY A 61 -7.46 -7.83 -0.79
N LEU A 62 -8.33 -6.89 -0.43
CA LEU A 62 -9.79 -7.03 -0.45
C LEU A 62 -10.38 -7.01 -1.88
N ALA A 63 -9.75 -6.33 -2.82
CA ALA A 63 -10.26 -6.16 -4.18
C ALA A 63 -10.41 -7.49 -4.98
N PRO A 64 -9.48 -8.46 -4.89
CA PRO A 64 -9.66 -9.81 -5.45
C PRO A 64 -10.85 -10.59 -4.87
N GLY A 65 -11.34 -10.22 -3.68
CA GLY A 65 -12.46 -10.86 -3.00
C GLY A 65 -13.85 -10.32 -3.38
N GLU A 66 -13.96 -9.49 -4.43
CA GLU A 66 -15.19 -8.74 -4.79
C GLU A 66 -15.76 -7.91 -3.63
N GLY A 67 -14.90 -7.40 -2.74
CA GLY A 67 -15.34 -6.64 -1.57
C GLY A 67 -15.78 -7.49 -0.37
N GLN A 68 -15.57 -8.81 -0.40
CA GLN A 68 -15.78 -9.66 0.78
C GLN A 68 -14.48 -9.92 1.53
N LEU A 69 -14.42 -9.46 2.78
CA LEU A 69 -13.37 -9.80 3.73
C LEU A 69 -13.55 -11.25 4.17
N ARG A 70 -12.82 -12.18 3.55
CA ARG A 70 -12.85 -13.60 3.93
C ARG A 70 -11.85 -13.85 5.04
N LEU A 71 -12.28 -14.62 6.06
CA LEU A 71 -11.51 -14.86 7.29
C LEU A 71 -10.14 -15.49 7.06
N PHE A 72 -9.95 -16.26 5.98
CA PHE A 72 -8.66 -16.83 5.58
C PHE A 72 -7.68 -15.83 4.95
N MET A 73 -8.07 -14.57 4.71
CA MET A 73 -7.12 -13.50 4.38
C MET A 73 -6.54 -12.84 5.66
N LEU A 74 -7.11 -13.14 6.82
CA LEU A 74 -6.72 -12.62 8.13
C LEU A 74 -5.96 -13.64 8.99
N ILE A 75 -5.93 -14.91 8.57
CA ILE A 75 -5.28 -16.06 9.20
C ILE A 75 -4.28 -16.65 8.20
#